data_AF-R6CW40-F1
#
_entry.id   AF-R6CW40-F1
#
_cell.length_a   1.000
_cell.length_b   1.000
_cell.length_c   1.000
_cell.angle_alpha   90.00
_cell.angle_beta   90.00
_cell.angle_gamma   90.00
#
_symmetry.space_group_name_H-M   'P 1'
#
loop_
_entity.id
_entity.type
_entity.pdbx_description
1 polymer ?
#
loop_
_entity_poly.entity_id
_entity_poly.type
_entity_poly.pdbx_seq_one_letter_code
_entity_poly.pdbx_strand_id
1 'polypeptide(L)'
;MSSKIEQLIDEIEDYINNCKPQAFSSTKIIVNKEEIDELLRELRMKTPDEIKRYQKIISNKEAILNDARTKAEELIKQTTIQTNQLISEHEIMQQAYAQANEVVTMATRQAQEILDNATMEANNVKMSAMQYMDDMLAHLENIIATSSQTATANYDTLIGNLNHYHEIIQSNRAELHPAEDELEEVDLDAEQGDNLDAK
;
A
#
# COMPACT_ATOMS: atom_id res chain seq x y z
N MET A 1 24.47 16.34 71.02
CA MET A 1 24.57 17.72 71.55
C MET A 1 23.48 17.85 72.59
N SER A 2 23.82 17.88 73.88
CA SER A 2 22.79 18.03 74.91
C SER A 2 22.26 19.47 74.89
N SER A 3 20.95 19.62 75.09
CA SER A 3 20.28 20.92 75.10
C SER A 3 20.79 21.79 76.26
N LYS A 4 20.76 23.12 76.13
CA LYS A 4 21.05 24.01 77.27
C LYS A 4 20.12 23.77 78.46
N ILE A 5 18.90 23.27 78.20
CA ILE A 5 17.99 22.80 79.24
C ILE A 5 18.53 21.52 79.90
N GLU A 6 19.01 20.56 79.10
CA GLU A 6 19.60 19.31 79.64
C GLU A 6 20.84 19.62 80.49
N GLN A 7 21.71 20.52 80.06
CA GLN A 7 22.89 20.93 80.82
C GLN A 7 22.54 21.54 82.20
N LEU A 8 21.49 22.36 82.27
CA LEU A 8 21.04 22.96 83.54
C LEU A 8 20.34 21.94 84.44
N ILE A 9 19.66 20.95 83.85
CA ILE A 9 19.07 19.83 84.61
C ILE A 9 20.19 18.96 85.17
N ASP A 10 21.20 18.61 84.37
CA ASP A 10 22.37 17.85 84.80
C ASP A 10 23.10 18.57 85.94
N GLU A 11 23.26 19.90 85.86
CA GLU A 11 23.89 20.73 86.89
C GLU A 11 23.08 20.79 88.20
N ILE A 12 21.74 20.81 88.10
CA ILE A 12 20.84 20.69 89.26
C ILE A 12 20.90 19.29 89.87
N GLU A 13 20.94 18.24 89.05
CA GLU A 13 21.06 16.85 89.50
C GLU A 13 22.40 16.61 90.21
N ASP A 14 23.50 17.12 89.64
CA ASP A 14 24.84 17.07 90.24
C ASP A 14 24.90 17.86 91.56
N TYR A 15 24.26 19.03 91.62
CA TYR A 15 24.16 19.80 92.86
C TYR A 15 23.43 19.02 93.96
N ILE A 16 22.29 18.42 93.64
CA ILE A 16 21.48 17.60 94.55
C ILE A 16 22.27 16.36 95.03
N ASN A 17 23.01 15.70 94.14
CA ASN A 17 23.83 14.53 94.47
C ASN A 17 25.01 14.86 95.40
N ASN A 18 25.55 16.08 95.33
CA ASN A 18 26.66 16.54 96.16
C ASN A 18 26.23 17.12 97.53
N CYS A 19 24.93 17.27 97.78
CA CYS A 19 24.41 17.79 99.05
C CYS A 19 24.56 16.78 100.20
N LYS A 20 24.81 17.27 101.41
CA LYS A 20 24.99 16.41 102.59
C LYS A 20 23.65 15.83 103.07
N PRO A 21 23.58 14.53 103.40
CA PRO A 21 22.38 13.96 104.01
C PRO A 21 22.15 14.54 105.41
N GLN A 22 20.89 14.75 105.75
CA GLN A 22 20.47 15.19 107.08
C GLN A 22 20.81 14.11 108.13
N ALA A 23 21.28 14.51 109.31
CA ALA A 23 21.63 13.57 110.37
C ALA A 23 20.49 12.58 110.67
N PHE A 24 20.82 11.29 110.67
CA PHE A 24 19.88 10.16 110.86
C PHE A 24 18.82 9.96 109.75
N SER A 25 19.02 10.52 108.56
CA SER A 25 18.15 10.27 107.40
C SER A 25 18.95 9.87 106.16
N SER A 26 18.53 8.81 105.48
CA SER A 26 19.09 8.37 104.19
C SER A 26 18.36 8.97 102.97
N THR A 27 17.23 9.65 103.19
CA THR A 27 16.35 10.16 102.12
C THR A 27 16.21 11.68 102.12
N LYS A 28 16.67 12.37 103.17
CA LYS A 28 16.61 13.83 103.28
C LYS A 28 18.00 14.40 103.13
N ILE A 29 18.12 15.39 102.23
CA ILE A 29 19.34 16.16 102.01
C ILE A 29 19.16 17.59 102.55
N ILE A 30 20.26 18.17 103.02
CA ILE A 30 20.31 19.57 103.40
C ILE A 30 20.84 20.34 102.20
N VAL A 31 20.04 21.27 101.69
CA VAL A 31 20.36 22.10 100.53
C VAL A 31 20.51 23.56 100.95
N ASN A 32 21.38 24.31 100.26
CA ASN A 32 21.35 25.75 100.36
C ASN A 32 20.17 26.27 99.54
N LYS A 33 19.21 26.89 100.23
CA LYS A 33 18.00 27.42 99.60
C LYS A 33 18.33 28.47 98.52
N GLU A 34 19.31 29.34 98.76
CA GLU A 34 19.64 30.43 97.84
C GLU A 34 20.25 29.88 96.53
N GLU A 35 21.07 28.85 96.64
CA GLU A 35 21.78 28.25 95.50
C GLU A 35 20.85 27.40 94.62
N ILE A 36 19.98 26.58 95.22
CA ILE A 36 18.97 25.82 94.45
C ILE A 36 17.90 26.73 93.83
N ASP A 37 17.50 27.81 94.51
CA ASP A 37 16.56 28.78 93.94
C ASP A 37 17.18 29.51 92.74
N GLU A 38 18.48 29.83 92.78
CA GLU A 38 19.19 30.46 91.65
C GLU A 38 19.26 29.51 90.44
N LEU A 39 19.64 28.24 90.65
CA LEU A 39 19.66 27.22 89.59
C LEU A 39 18.28 26.98 88.97
N LEU A 40 17.23 26.87 89.79
CA LEU A 40 15.85 26.73 89.32
C LEU A 40 15.36 27.98 88.57
N ARG A 41 15.78 29.17 89.01
CA ARG A 41 15.45 30.43 88.35
C ARG A 41 16.14 30.53 86.99
N GLU A 42 17.40 30.14 86.90
CA GLU A 42 18.14 30.10 85.63
C GLU A 42 17.50 29.11 84.64
N LEU A 43 17.16 27.91 85.09
CA LEU A 43 16.41 26.93 84.30
C LEU A 43 15.08 27.51 83.81
N ARG A 44 14.31 28.16 84.70
CA ARG A 44 13.00 28.75 84.37
C ARG A 44 13.10 29.93 83.40
N MET A 45 14.19 30.70 83.44
CA MET A 45 14.42 31.81 82.52
C MET A 45 14.84 31.34 81.13
N LYS A 46 15.66 30.30 81.03
CA LYS A 46 16.18 29.79 79.75
C LYS A 46 15.24 28.80 79.05
N THR A 47 14.39 28.09 79.79
CA THR A 47 13.46 27.10 79.24
C THR A 47 12.50 27.66 78.17
N PRO A 48 11.82 28.81 78.37
CA PRO A 48 10.90 29.36 77.39
C PRO A 48 11.56 29.71 76.04
N ASP A 49 12.79 30.20 76.08
CA ASP A 49 13.52 30.62 74.88
C ASP A 49 13.98 29.42 74.06
N GLU A 50 14.47 28.36 74.71
CA GLU A 50 14.86 27.14 74.02
C GLU A 50 13.62 26.43 73.42
N ILE A 51 12.49 26.40 74.12
CA ILE A 51 11.22 25.85 73.58
C ILE A 51 10.76 26.64 72.34
N LYS A 52 10.76 27.98 72.39
CA LYS A 52 10.42 28.82 71.23
C LYS A 52 11.36 28.56 70.05
N ARG A 53 12.66 28.38 70.32
CA ARG A 53 13.65 28.07 69.31
C ARG A 53 13.37 26.72 68.65
N TYR A 54 13.05 25.68 69.41
CA TYR A 54 12.66 24.38 68.87
C TYR A 54 11.36 24.45 68.05
N GLN A 55 10.33 25.13 68.54
CA GLN A 55 9.09 25.34 67.79
C GLN A 55 9.33 26.05 66.45
N LYS A 56 10.21 27.06 66.43
CA LYS A 56 10.60 27.74 65.19
C LYS A 56 11.33 26.83 64.21
N ILE A 57 12.23 25.97 64.71
CA ILE A 57 12.93 24.98 63.87
C ILE A 57 11.93 23.98 63.26
N ILE A 58 10.97 23.49 64.05
CA ILE A 58 9.93 22.56 63.58
C ILE A 58 9.06 23.23 62.51
N SER A 59 8.57 24.44 62.77
CA SER A 59 7.77 25.20 61.79
C SER A 59 8.53 25.47 60.49
N ASN A 60 9.81 25.85 60.58
CA ASN A 60 10.66 26.04 59.40
C ASN A 60 10.87 24.74 58.63
N LYS A 61 11.07 23.61 59.32
CA LYS A 61 11.21 22.30 58.69
C LYS A 61 9.95 21.91 57.93
N GLU A 62 8.78 22.11 58.51
CA GLU A 62 7.49 21.85 57.85
C GLU A 62 7.28 22.76 56.65
N ALA A 63 7.62 24.05 56.76
CA ALA A 63 7.55 25.00 55.65
C ALA A 63 8.46 24.57 54.48
N ILE A 64 9.71 24.15 54.76
CA ILE A 64 10.65 23.66 53.74
C ILE A 64 10.11 22.38 53.08
N LEU A 65 9.56 21.45 53.87
CA LEU A 65 8.99 20.21 53.34
C LEU A 65 7.79 20.47 52.41
N ASN A 66 6.90 21.38 52.79
CA ASN A 66 5.76 21.75 51.95
C ASN A 66 6.19 22.50 50.70
N ASP A 67 7.15 23.42 50.78
CA ASP A 67 7.70 24.12 49.61
C ASP A 67 8.36 23.13 48.64
N ALA A 68 9.15 22.18 49.16
CA ALA A 68 9.77 21.14 48.34
C ALA A 68 8.74 20.23 47.66
N ARG A 69 7.67 19.84 48.37
CA ARG A 69 6.56 19.04 47.79
C ARG A 69 5.83 19.82 46.69
N THR A 70 5.50 21.08 46.95
CA THR A 70 4.80 21.95 45.98
C THR A 70 5.63 22.12 44.72
N LYS A 71 6.94 22.40 44.86
CA LYS A 71 7.87 22.51 43.73
C LYS A 71 8.01 21.20 42.95
N ALA A 72 8.05 20.07 43.64
CA ALA A 72 8.10 18.76 42.97
C ALA A 72 6.81 18.50 42.17
N GLU A 73 5.64 18.80 42.73
CA GLU A 73 4.36 18.67 42.04
C GLU A 73 4.26 19.62 40.82
N GLU A 74 4.69 20.88 40.96
CA GLU A 74 4.74 21.82 39.84
C GLU A 74 5.69 21.35 38.74
N LEU A 75 6.87 20.84 39.10
CA LEU A 75 7.83 20.34 38.14
C LEU A 75 7.26 19.14 37.36
N ILE A 76 6.65 18.17 38.05
CA ILE A 76 6.00 17.03 37.42
C ILE A 76 4.88 17.48 36.47
N LYS A 77 4.07 18.47 36.89
CA LYS A 77 2.98 19.01 36.07
C LYS A 77 3.51 19.73 34.84
N GLN A 78 4.55 20.56 34.98
CA GLN A 78 5.19 21.25 33.85
C GLN A 78 5.84 20.26 32.87
N THR A 79 6.56 19.25 33.38
CA THR A 79 7.14 18.21 32.53
C THR A 79 6.05 17.46 31.78
N THR A 80 4.96 17.08 32.44
CA THR A 80 3.85 16.37 31.79
C THR A 80 3.19 17.22 30.69
N ILE A 81 3.02 18.52 30.92
CA ILE A 81 2.51 19.45 29.88
C ILE A 81 3.48 19.54 28.70
N GLN A 82 4.78 19.70 28.95
CA GLN A 82 5.79 19.74 27.89
C GLN A 82 5.89 18.42 27.12
N THR A 83 5.88 17.28 27.81
CA THR A 83 5.90 15.96 27.18
C THR A 83 4.65 15.74 26.34
N ASN A 84 3.48 16.12 26.86
CA ASN A 84 2.24 16.08 26.08
C ASN A 84 2.29 17.04 24.89
N GLN A 85 2.88 18.23 24.99
CA GLN A 85 3.04 19.15 23.85
C GLN A 85 4.04 18.64 22.80
N LEU A 86 5.15 18.02 23.22
CA LEU A 86 6.12 17.36 22.34
C LEU A 86 5.53 16.14 21.63
N ILE A 87 4.68 15.38 22.33
CA ILE A 87 3.96 14.23 21.77
C ILE A 87 2.72 14.69 20.98
N SER A 88 2.18 15.89 21.26
CA SER A 88 0.96 16.43 20.67
C SER A 88 1.17 16.70 19.19
N GLU A 89 0.83 15.64 18.46
CA GLU A 89 -0.01 15.63 17.27
C GLU A 89 0.55 16.25 16.00
N HIS A 90 1.57 17.10 16.02
CA HIS A 90 2.00 17.70 14.77
C HIS A 90 3.07 16.87 14.07
N GLU A 91 4.16 16.53 14.75
CA GLU A 91 5.30 15.92 14.06
C GLU A 91 5.04 14.45 13.70
N ILE A 92 4.54 13.65 14.66
CA ILE A 92 4.22 12.24 14.42
C ILE A 92 3.07 12.09 13.41
N MET A 93 2.02 12.92 13.53
CA MET A 93 0.88 12.84 12.62
C MET A 93 1.24 13.35 11.24
N GLN A 94 2.01 14.45 11.12
CA GLN A 94 2.49 14.91 9.82
C GLN A 94 3.38 13.86 9.16
N GLN A 95 4.28 13.22 9.91
CA GLN A 95 5.12 12.15 9.39
C GLN A 95 4.28 10.95 8.95
N ALA A 96 3.25 10.57 9.72
CA ALA A 96 2.32 9.53 9.35
C ALA A 96 1.52 9.89 8.08
N TYR A 97 1.05 11.12 7.95
CA TYR A 97 0.38 11.61 6.73
C TYR A 97 1.32 11.64 5.52
N ALA A 98 2.58 12.06 5.71
CA ALA A 98 3.58 12.06 4.65
C ALA A 98 3.85 10.62 4.16
N GLN A 99 4.05 9.68 5.07
CA GLN A 99 4.20 8.26 4.72
C GLN A 99 2.96 7.69 4.05
N ALA A 100 1.76 8.00 4.55
CA ALA A 100 0.52 7.54 3.93
C ALA A 100 0.37 8.08 2.49
N ASN A 101 0.65 9.37 2.27
CA ASN A 101 0.62 9.97 0.94
C ASN A 101 1.68 9.37 0.01
N GLU A 102 2.88 9.08 0.52
CA GLU A 102 3.92 8.40 -0.24
C GLU A 102 3.47 7.01 -0.69
N VAL A 103 2.90 6.21 0.23
CA VAL A 103 2.36 4.88 -0.08
C VAL A 103 1.25 4.95 -1.13
N VAL A 104 0.31 5.89 -0.99
CA VAL A 104 -0.77 6.08 -1.98
C VAL A 104 -0.21 6.49 -3.33
N THR A 105 0.77 7.38 -3.37
CA THR A 105 1.42 7.83 -4.61
C THR A 105 2.16 6.67 -5.28
N MET A 106 2.92 5.88 -4.51
CA MET A 106 3.61 4.69 -5.02
C MET A 106 2.64 3.66 -5.58
N ALA A 107 1.56 3.37 -4.85
CA ALA A 107 0.52 2.44 -5.29
C ALA A 107 -0.17 2.94 -6.57
N THR A 108 -0.45 4.24 -6.67
CA THR A 108 -1.06 4.84 -7.86
C THR A 108 -0.13 4.74 -9.07
N ARG A 109 1.16 5.02 -8.89
CA ARG A 109 2.16 4.87 -9.95
C ARG A 109 2.27 3.41 -10.42
N GLN A 110 2.33 2.46 -9.49
CA GLN A 110 2.35 1.04 -9.83
C GLN A 110 1.09 0.60 -10.56
N ALA A 111 -0.09 1.06 -10.14
CA ALA A 111 -1.34 0.78 -10.83
C ALA A 111 -1.34 1.33 -12.26
N GLN A 112 -0.82 2.55 -12.47
CA GLN A 112 -0.68 3.14 -13.80
C GLN A 112 0.28 2.34 -14.68
N GLU A 113 1.45 1.94 -14.15
CA GLU A 113 2.41 1.10 -14.87
C GLU A 113 1.80 -0.26 -15.28
N ILE A 114 1.01 -0.88 -14.40
CA ILE A 114 0.29 -2.13 -14.71
C ILE A 114 -0.72 -1.89 -15.85
N LEU A 115 -1.49 -0.80 -15.79
CA LEU A 115 -2.46 -0.45 -16.83
C LEU A 115 -1.80 -0.18 -18.18
N ASP A 116 -0.70 0.57 -18.18
CA ASP A 116 0.05 0.90 -19.39
C ASP A 116 0.65 -0.36 -20.03
N ASN A 117 1.26 -1.23 -19.21
CA ASN A 117 1.79 -2.51 -19.66
C ASN A 117 0.70 -3.44 -20.21
N ALA A 118 -0.43 -3.56 -19.50
CA ALA A 118 -1.56 -4.37 -19.95
C ALA A 118 -2.14 -3.84 -21.27
N THR A 119 -2.19 -2.52 -21.45
CA THR A 119 -2.66 -1.90 -22.69
C THR A 119 -1.70 -2.13 -23.85
N MET A 120 -0.39 -2.03 -23.61
CA MET A 120 0.63 -2.36 -24.60
C MET A 120 0.56 -3.83 -25.01
N GLU A 121 0.43 -4.74 -24.06
CA GLU A 121 0.32 -6.18 -24.31
C GLU A 121 -0.95 -6.51 -25.09
N ALA A 122 -2.10 -5.96 -24.70
CA ALA A 122 -3.36 -6.14 -25.42
C ALA A 122 -3.25 -5.65 -26.88
N ASN A 123 -2.61 -4.51 -27.12
CA ASN A 123 -2.38 -3.99 -28.47
C ASN A 123 -1.44 -4.89 -29.28
N ASN A 124 -0.37 -5.40 -28.67
CA ASN A 124 0.55 -6.34 -29.33
C ASN A 124 -0.17 -7.64 -29.71
N VAL A 125 -0.95 -8.23 -28.80
CA VAL A 125 -1.74 -9.44 -29.08
C VAL A 125 -2.72 -9.18 -30.22
N LYS A 126 -3.43 -8.05 -30.19
CA LYS A 126 -4.35 -7.66 -31.26
C LYS A 126 -3.63 -7.53 -32.60
N MET A 127 -2.48 -6.88 -32.64
CA MET A 127 -1.69 -6.71 -33.87
C MET A 127 -1.24 -8.06 -34.43
N SER A 128 -0.68 -8.93 -33.58
CA SER A 128 -0.26 -10.28 -33.96
C SER A 128 -1.44 -11.13 -34.47
N ALA A 129 -2.61 -11.03 -33.82
CA ALA A 129 -3.81 -11.73 -34.26
C ALA A 129 -4.33 -11.21 -35.62
N MET A 130 -4.28 -9.88 -35.84
CA MET A 130 -4.65 -9.29 -37.13
C MET A 130 -3.70 -9.73 -38.24
N GLN A 131 -2.39 -9.74 -37.99
CA GLN A 131 -1.40 -10.21 -38.95
C GLN A 131 -1.59 -11.69 -39.28
N TYR A 132 -1.81 -12.54 -38.26
CA TYR A 132 -2.11 -13.95 -38.48
C TYR A 132 -3.39 -14.17 -39.31
N MET A 133 -4.44 -13.39 -39.07
CA MET A 133 -5.66 -13.45 -39.87
C MET A 133 -5.41 -12.99 -41.31
N ASP A 134 -4.61 -11.95 -41.52
CA ASP A 134 -4.24 -11.46 -42.86
C ASP A 134 -3.46 -12.52 -43.64
N ASP A 135 -2.47 -13.14 -43.02
CA ASP A 135 -1.69 -14.24 -43.62
C ASP A 135 -2.61 -15.42 -44.02
N MET A 136 -3.58 -15.76 -43.16
CA MET A 136 -4.55 -16.83 -43.45
C MET A 136 -5.51 -16.46 -44.57
N LEU A 137 -5.96 -15.20 -44.64
CA LEU A 137 -6.79 -14.70 -45.73
C LEU A 137 -6.02 -14.67 -47.06
N ALA A 138 -4.77 -14.23 -47.06
CA ALA A 138 -3.90 -14.28 -48.24
C ALA A 138 -3.68 -15.73 -48.72
N HIS A 139 -3.51 -16.67 -47.80
CA HIS A 139 -3.42 -18.09 -48.14
C HIS A 139 -4.72 -18.62 -48.75
N LEU A 140 -5.87 -18.28 -48.18
CA LEU A 140 -7.18 -18.64 -48.74
C LEU A 140 -7.42 -18.03 -50.12
N GLU A 141 -7.03 -16.77 -50.32
CA GLU A 141 -7.10 -16.10 -51.63
C GLU A 141 -6.28 -16.86 -52.67
N ASN A 142 -5.06 -17.27 -52.33
CA ASN A 142 -4.21 -18.04 -53.23
C ASN A 142 -4.82 -19.41 -53.58
N ILE A 143 -5.40 -20.11 -52.60
CA ILE A 143 -6.10 -21.38 -52.82
C ILE A 143 -7.28 -21.19 -53.79
N ILE A 144 -8.10 -20.16 -53.57
CA ILE A 144 -9.26 -19.86 -54.43
C ILE A 144 -8.80 -19.52 -55.85
N ALA A 145 -7.79 -18.67 -56.00
CA ALA A 145 -7.24 -18.31 -57.31
C ALA A 145 -6.75 -19.55 -58.07
N THR A 146 -5.94 -20.39 -57.41
CA THR A 146 -5.39 -21.61 -58.00
C THR A 146 -6.49 -22.62 -58.34
N SER A 147 -7.48 -22.79 -57.46
CA SER A 147 -8.62 -23.68 -57.69
C SER A 147 -9.47 -23.22 -58.87
N SER A 148 -9.75 -21.92 -58.98
CA SER A 148 -10.48 -21.32 -60.10
C SER A 148 -9.74 -21.51 -61.44
N GLN A 149 -8.42 -21.26 -61.44
CA GLN A 149 -7.58 -21.48 -62.62
C GLN A 149 -7.57 -22.95 -63.04
N THR A 150 -7.47 -23.87 -62.07
CA THR A 150 -7.50 -25.33 -62.31
C THR A 150 -8.86 -25.76 -62.87
N ALA A 151 -9.96 -25.27 -62.31
CA ALA A 151 -11.30 -25.55 -62.81
C ALA A 151 -11.47 -25.06 -64.26
N THR A 152 -11.04 -23.83 -64.55
CA THR A 152 -11.08 -23.25 -65.90
C THR A 152 -10.31 -24.12 -66.90
N ALA A 153 -9.06 -24.49 -66.58
CA ALA A 153 -8.24 -25.34 -67.44
C ALA A 153 -8.87 -26.72 -67.69
N ASN A 154 -9.50 -27.30 -66.66
CA ASN A 154 -10.21 -28.58 -66.79
C ASN A 154 -11.45 -28.46 -67.69
N TYR A 155 -12.21 -27.37 -67.56
CA TYR A 155 -13.37 -27.10 -68.43
C TYR A 155 -12.96 -26.84 -69.88
N ASP A 156 -11.89 -26.07 -70.12
CA ASP A 156 -11.35 -25.84 -71.46
C ASP A 156 -10.92 -27.17 -72.11
N THR A 157 -10.27 -28.04 -71.34
CA THR A 157 -9.89 -29.39 -71.79
C THR A 157 -11.13 -30.23 -72.15
N LEU A 158 -12.17 -30.21 -71.30
CA LEU A 158 -13.42 -30.92 -71.57
C LEU A 158 -14.12 -30.39 -72.83
N ILE A 159 -14.21 -29.07 -72.99
CA ILE A 159 -14.80 -28.43 -74.18
C ILE A 159 -14.01 -28.81 -75.43
N GLY A 160 -12.67 -28.79 -75.36
CA GLY A 160 -11.80 -29.23 -76.45
C GLY A 160 -12.07 -30.68 -76.86
N ASN A 161 -12.18 -31.59 -75.89
CA ASN A 161 -12.51 -33.00 -76.15
C ASN A 161 -13.91 -33.16 -76.78
N LEU A 162 -14.92 -32.44 -76.29
CA LEU A 162 -16.28 -32.49 -76.84
C LEU A 162 -16.33 -31.97 -78.29
N ASN A 163 -15.62 -30.88 -78.59
CA ASN A 163 -15.51 -30.35 -79.95
C ASN A 163 -14.80 -31.33 -80.88
N HIS A 164 -13.72 -31.97 -80.42
CA HIS A 164 -13.05 -33.01 -81.18
C HIS A 164 -13.96 -34.20 -81.51
N TYR A 165 -14.75 -34.68 -80.54
CA TYR A 165 -15.75 -35.72 -80.79
C TYR A 165 -16.83 -35.25 -81.77
N HIS A 166 -17.24 -33.98 -81.70
CA HIS A 166 -18.19 -33.41 -82.65
C HIS A 166 -17.65 -33.39 -84.09
N GLU A 167 -16.39 -32.98 -84.28
CA GLU A 167 -15.69 -33.01 -85.57
C GLU A 167 -15.60 -34.43 -86.14
N ILE A 168 -15.24 -35.42 -85.32
CA ILE A 168 -15.22 -36.84 -85.74
C ILE A 168 -16.61 -37.30 -86.18
N ILE A 169 -17.66 -36.96 -85.41
CA ILE A 169 -19.03 -37.33 -85.77
C ILE A 169 -19.44 -36.66 -87.10
N GLN A 170 -19.09 -35.39 -87.30
CA GLN A 170 -19.34 -34.70 -88.57
C GLN A 170 -18.63 -35.38 -89.74
N SER A 171 -17.35 -35.73 -89.57
CA SER A 171 -16.56 -36.46 -90.58
C SER A 171 -17.20 -37.80 -90.92
N ASN A 172 -17.51 -38.62 -89.91
CA ASN A 172 -18.16 -39.91 -90.09
C ASN A 172 -19.52 -39.78 -90.80
N ARG A 173 -20.29 -38.74 -90.48
CA ARG A 173 -21.58 -38.48 -91.15
C ARG A 173 -21.39 -38.11 -92.63
N ALA A 174 -20.37 -37.34 -92.97
CA ALA A 174 -20.07 -36.99 -94.36
C ALA A 174 -19.63 -38.21 -95.17
N GLU A 175 -18.85 -39.12 -94.58
CA GLU A 175 -18.45 -40.38 -95.23
C GLU A 175 -19.63 -41.34 -95.48
N LEU A 176 -20.64 -41.34 -94.59
CA LEU A 176 -21.84 -42.19 -94.72
C LEU A 176 -22.86 -41.69 -95.75
N HIS A 177 -22.79 -40.40 -96.12
CA HIS A 177 -23.56 -39.82 -97.21
C HIS A 177 -22.59 -39.22 -98.24
N PRO A 178 -21.84 -40.05 -99.00
CA PRO A 178 -21.10 -39.55 -100.13
C PRO A 178 -22.13 -38.92 -101.08
N ALA A 179 -21.82 -37.72 -101.58
CA ALA A 179 -22.72 -36.94 -102.43
C ALA A 179 -23.45 -37.84 -103.42
N GLU A 180 -24.79 -37.88 -103.33
CA GLU A 180 -25.68 -38.59 -104.26
C GLU A 180 -25.76 -37.87 -105.63
N ASP A 181 -24.72 -37.13 -106.00
CA ASP A 181 -24.63 -36.28 -107.19
C ASP A 181 -23.53 -36.81 -108.11
N GLU A 182 -23.70 -38.03 -108.63
CA GLU A 182 -23.03 -38.50 -109.85
C GLU A 182 -23.80 -39.72 -110.43
N LEU A 183 -25.13 -39.61 -110.51
CA LEU A 183 -25.87 -40.29 -111.55
C LEU A 183 -25.96 -39.31 -112.72
N GLU A 184 -24.95 -39.34 -113.60
CA GLU A 184 -25.12 -38.86 -114.97
C GLU A 184 -26.37 -39.56 -115.53
N GLU A 185 -27.45 -38.78 -115.68
CA GLU A 185 -28.61 -39.14 -116.47
C GLU A 185 -28.12 -39.52 -117.87
N VAL A 186 -28.21 -40.80 -118.17
CA VAL A 186 -28.00 -41.36 -119.50
C VAL A 186 -29.08 -40.77 -120.41
N ASP A 187 -28.64 -39.96 -121.36
CA ASP A 187 -29.43 -39.44 -122.48
C ASP A 187 -30.04 -40.61 -123.27
N LEU A 188 -31.38 -40.70 -123.25
CA LEU A 188 -32.18 -41.60 -124.08
C LEU A 188 -33.37 -40.80 -124.62
N ASP A 189 -33.07 -40.05 -125.69
CA ASP A 189 -33.89 -39.61 -126.82
C ASP A 189 -35.43 -39.72 -126.76
N ALA A 190 -36.02 -38.61 -127.24
CA ALA A 190 -37.25 -38.48 -128.05
C ALA A 190 -38.62 -38.41 -127.36
N GLU A 191 -39.28 -37.26 -127.52
CA GLU A 191 -40.48 -37.09 -128.36
C GLU A 191 -40.80 -35.58 -128.46
N GLN A 192 -40.55 -34.96 -129.61
CA GLN A 192 -41.54 -34.66 -130.65
C GLN A 192 -42.72 -33.78 -130.20
N GLY A 193 -42.76 -32.57 -130.76
CA GLY A 193 -44.00 -31.83 -130.95
C GLY A 193 -43.79 -30.32 -130.96
N ASP A 194 -43.47 -29.73 -132.11
CA ASP A 194 -44.50 -28.99 -132.82
C ASP A 194 -44.18 -28.78 -134.30
N ASN A 195 -45.24 -28.48 -135.02
CA ASN A 195 -45.58 -28.88 -136.36
C ASN A 195 -45.22 -27.82 -137.43
N LEU A 196 -45.17 -28.28 -138.68
CA LEU A 196 -45.52 -27.56 -139.92
C LEU A 196 -44.83 -26.22 -140.29
N ASP A 197 -44.33 -26.26 -141.53
CA ASP A 197 -44.42 -25.24 -142.58
C ASP A 197 -43.43 -24.06 -142.61
N ALA A 198 -42.48 -24.18 -143.54
CA ALA A 198 -42.29 -23.16 -144.59
C ALA A 198 -41.70 -23.77 -145.90
N LYS A 199 -42.60 -24.00 -146.86
CA LYS A 199 -42.45 -24.11 -148.33
C LYS A 199 -41.81 -25.34 -148.99
#